data_AF-A0A3N5AQF6-F1
#
_entry.id   AF-A0A3N5AQF6-F1
#
_cell.length_a   1.000
_cell.length_b   1.000
_cell.length_c   1.000
_cell.angle_alpha   90.00
_cell.angle_beta   90.00
_cell.angle_gamma   90.00
#
_symmetry.space_group_name_H-M   'P 1'
#
loop_
_entity.id
_entity.type
_entity.pdbx_description
1 polymer ?
#
loop_
_entity_poly.entity_id
_entity_poly.type
_entity_poly.pdbx_seq_one_letter_code
_entity_poly.pdbx_strand_id
1 'polypeptide(L)'
;MSQEKSGSPLLRSEDWWAVWLGLLIFILALGKLTGADLLGWVVKTNLWIDFSKALSPVSKHLAETGFSGFTSLILTYIFLLVLTTIGAAAMRFNVGRFIVGFSIIFWLAYGCLIIGHWGPIAAPTVAEAQKIGMTKLGLRLTGEAGFIIALLVGLIIGNFFRGFAQFLEEATRPEWFVKTAIVILGATIGIKACDALGLAGQVLARGLCAIVEAYLLYWPVVYFVARRYFKFTPEWAAPLASGISICGVSAAIATGAAIRSRPVVPIIVSSLVVIFAVVELIILPFLAQTFLYTEPMVAGAWMGLAVKTDGAAVASGAITAALIQAKAASALHVNWDKDFITMAAVTTKIFIDIFIGVWAFVLAVIWCYWIECKPGERVGAGEIWNRFPKFVIGYFLTFLVMLLVGLGHLQDQEFMKTAKAAMGESDSLRGIFFTLTFFTIGLMSNFRKLWEEGMGRLAAVYVLCLFGFIIWVGLFISWIFFHGVMPPQIAG
;
A
#
# COMPACT_ATOMS: atom_id res chain seq x y z
N MET A 1 33.51 -18.28 4.29
CA MET A 1 33.09 -18.54 5.69
C MET A 1 33.99 -17.76 6.63
N SER A 2 33.59 -16.54 6.96
CA SER A 2 34.09 -15.80 8.14
C SER A 2 32.91 -15.68 9.09
N GLN A 3 33.04 -16.27 10.27
CA GLN A 3 32.03 -16.23 11.33
C GLN A 3 31.75 -14.77 11.72
N GLU A 4 30.60 -14.23 11.33
CA GLU A 4 30.09 -12.98 11.89
C GLU A 4 29.54 -13.24 13.30
N LYS A 5 30.23 -12.62 14.27
CA LYS A 5 29.91 -12.68 15.69
C LYS A 5 28.53 -12.09 16.00
N SER A 6 27.64 -12.97 16.47
CA SER A 6 26.80 -12.81 17.68
C SER A 6 26.32 -11.38 17.98
N GLY A 7 25.27 -10.94 17.28
CA GLY A 7 24.32 -9.96 17.80
C GLY A 7 22.91 -10.52 17.62
N SER A 8 21.98 -10.20 18.52
CA SER A 8 20.60 -10.68 18.41
C SER A 8 20.01 -10.29 17.04
N PRO A 9 19.45 -11.23 16.26
CA PRO A 9 18.80 -10.96 14.97
C PRO A 9 17.70 -9.88 15.04
N LEU A 10 17.18 -9.64 16.25
CA LEU A 10 16.12 -8.68 16.57
C LEU A 10 16.51 -7.21 16.38
N LEU A 11 17.80 -6.86 16.49
CA LEU A 11 18.25 -5.46 16.46
C LEU A 11 19.10 -5.11 15.23
N ARG A 12 19.42 -6.11 14.40
CA ARG A 12 20.32 -5.94 13.24
C ARG A 12 19.65 -6.13 11.89
N SER A 13 18.36 -6.47 11.85
CA SER A 13 17.64 -6.67 10.58
C SER A 13 16.65 -5.54 10.31
N GLU A 14 16.57 -5.12 9.04
CA GLU A 14 15.59 -4.14 8.57
C GLU A 14 14.16 -4.61 8.83
N ASP A 15 13.93 -5.92 8.78
CA ASP A 15 12.63 -6.53 8.99
C ASP A 15 12.12 -6.35 10.42
N TRP A 16 12.98 -6.55 11.44
CA TRP A 16 12.61 -6.26 12.83
C TRP A 16 12.55 -4.75 13.10
N TRP A 17 13.44 -3.94 12.53
CA TRP A 17 13.34 -2.48 12.66
C TRP A 17 12.06 -1.92 12.05
N ALA A 18 11.55 -2.51 10.97
CA ALA A 18 10.23 -2.17 10.44
C ALA A 18 9.11 -2.45 11.46
N VAL A 19 9.17 -3.59 12.14
CA VAL A 19 8.22 -3.95 13.22
C VAL A 19 8.33 -2.95 14.37
N TRP A 20 9.53 -2.67 14.87
CA TRP A 20 9.72 -1.78 16.01
C TRP A 20 9.23 -0.35 15.72
N LEU A 21 9.57 0.20 14.55
CA LEU A 21 9.10 1.52 14.15
C LEU A 21 7.59 1.56 13.97
N GLY A 22 7.01 0.56 13.30
CA GLY A 22 5.57 0.50 13.10
C GLY A 22 4.79 0.36 14.42
N LEU A 23 5.27 -0.48 15.34
CA LEU A 23 4.67 -0.65 16.67
C LEU A 23 4.84 0.60 17.54
N LEU A 24 5.99 1.28 17.48
CA LEU A 24 6.19 2.53 18.20
C LEU A 24 5.18 3.59 17.74
N ILE A 25 5.04 3.79 16.43
CA ILE A 25 4.08 4.74 15.87
C ILE A 25 2.64 4.35 16.23
N PHE A 26 2.32 3.06 16.19
CA PHE A 26 1.02 2.56 16.62
C PHE A 26 0.74 2.89 18.09
N ILE A 27 1.68 2.62 19.00
CA ILE A 27 1.54 2.92 20.43
C ILE A 27 1.38 4.44 20.66
N LEU A 28 2.15 5.27 19.95
CA LEU A 28 2.01 6.73 20.03
C LEU A 28 0.63 7.19 19.58
N ALA A 29 0.07 6.59 18.53
CA ALA A 29 -1.29 6.88 18.06
C ALA A 29 -2.35 6.47 19.11
N LEU A 30 -2.16 5.35 19.80
CA LEU A 30 -3.08 4.91 20.87
C LEU A 30 -3.15 5.90 22.04
N GLY A 31 -2.14 6.76 22.24
CA GLY A 31 -2.18 7.82 23.25
C GLY A 31 -3.42 8.72 23.12
N LYS A 32 -3.95 8.89 21.90
CA LYS A 32 -5.16 9.68 21.67
C LYS A 32 -6.40 9.06 22.30
N LEU A 33 -6.46 7.74 22.45
CA LEU A 33 -7.55 7.05 23.16
C LEU A 33 -7.56 7.37 24.66
N THR A 34 -6.40 7.75 25.22
CA THR A 34 -6.26 8.16 26.63
C THR A 34 -6.25 9.69 26.77
N GLY A 35 -6.61 10.43 25.72
CA GLY A 35 -6.62 11.91 25.71
C GLY A 35 -5.27 12.58 25.44
N ALA A 36 -4.20 11.82 25.22
CA ALA A 36 -2.87 12.34 24.91
C ALA A 36 -2.65 12.37 23.39
N ASP A 37 -2.82 13.53 22.75
CA ASP A 37 -2.65 13.69 21.31
C ASP A 37 -1.14 13.76 20.92
N LEU A 38 -0.45 12.61 20.96
CA LEU A 38 1.00 12.50 20.78
C LEU A 38 1.46 12.61 19.32
N LEU A 39 0.57 12.36 18.35
CA LEU A 39 0.86 12.42 16.91
C LEU A 39 0.04 13.49 16.17
N GLY A 40 -0.78 14.28 16.86
CA GLY A 40 -1.62 15.31 16.24
C GLY A 40 -0.87 16.39 15.46
N TRP A 41 0.42 16.60 15.77
CA TRP A 41 1.33 17.51 15.07
C TRP A 41 1.91 16.93 13.77
N VAL A 42 1.69 15.64 13.48
CA VAL A 42 2.13 15.02 12.23
C VAL A 42 1.50 15.78 11.06
N VAL A 43 2.30 16.03 10.03
CA VAL A 43 1.84 16.74 8.84
C VAL A 43 0.84 15.88 8.05
N LYS A 44 -0.21 16.54 7.62
CA LYS A 44 -1.18 16.06 6.64
C LYS A 44 -1.09 16.93 5.39
N THR A 45 -1.01 16.29 4.23
CA THR A 45 -1.13 16.97 2.94
C THR A 45 -2.61 17.02 2.56
N ASN A 46 -3.13 18.21 2.28
CA ASN A 46 -4.51 18.42 1.88
C ASN A 46 -4.59 18.73 0.39
N LEU A 47 -5.78 18.55 -0.22
CA LEU A 47 -6.07 19.05 -1.55
C LEU A 47 -5.91 20.58 -1.58
N TRP A 48 -5.22 21.10 -2.60
CA TRP A 48 -4.90 22.53 -2.65
C TRP A 48 -4.92 23.12 -4.07
N ILE A 49 -5.36 24.37 -4.17
CA ILE A 49 -5.06 25.27 -5.30
C ILE A 49 -4.10 26.36 -4.82
N ASP A 50 -4.41 26.91 -3.65
CA ASP A 50 -3.54 27.79 -2.90
C ASP A 50 -2.56 26.96 -2.06
N PHE A 51 -1.27 27.10 -2.35
CA PHE A 51 -0.19 26.37 -1.70
C PHE A 51 -0.16 26.60 -0.18
N SER A 52 -0.65 27.75 0.31
CA SER A 52 -0.72 28.03 1.75
C SER A 52 -1.57 27.02 2.53
N LYS A 53 -2.53 26.36 1.86
CA LYS A 53 -3.44 25.37 2.44
C LYS A 53 -3.02 23.92 2.18
N ALA A 54 -1.90 23.70 1.48
CA ALA A 54 -1.43 22.38 1.12
C ALA A 54 -1.08 21.51 2.34
N LEU A 55 -0.69 22.15 3.45
CA LEU A 55 -0.21 21.47 4.65
C LEU A 55 -1.02 21.89 5.88
N SER A 56 -1.38 20.93 6.71
CA SER A 56 -1.92 21.17 8.06
C SER A 56 -1.40 20.10 9.02
N PRO A 57 -1.44 20.33 10.34
CA PRO A 57 -1.36 19.20 11.27
C PRO A 57 -2.54 18.24 11.03
N VAL A 58 -2.34 16.96 11.36
CA VAL A 58 -3.37 15.92 11.20
C VAL A 58 -4.52 16.11 12.21
N SER A 59 -4.21 16.61 13.41
CA SER A 59 -5.20 16.94 14.42
C SER A 59 -5.88 18.26 14.09
N LYS A 60 -7.22 18.23 13.95
CA LYS A 60 -8.04 19.42 13.70
C LYS A 60 -7.95 20.43 14.83
N HIS A 61 -7.93 19.95 16.07
CA HIS A 61 -7.80 20.81 17.24
C HIS A 61 -6.49 21.61 17.18
N LEU A 62 -5.38 20.93 16.84
CA LEU A 62 -4.10 21.60 16.69
C LEU A 62 -4.10 22.58 15.50
N ALA A 63 -4.76 22.25 14.40
CA ALA A 63 -4.94 23.18 13.27
C ALA A 63 -5.72 24.44 13.69
N GLU A 64 -6.77 24.30 14.49
CA GLU A 64 -7.61 25.40 14.99
C GLU A 64 -6.86 26.33 15.96
N THR A 65 -5.90 25.81 16.72
CA THR A 65 -5.02 26.62 17.58
C THR A 65 -3.99 27.46 16.81
N GLY A 66 -3.98 27.40 15.47
CA GLY A 66 -3.08 28.17 14.62
C GLY A 66 -1.72 27.51 14.37
N PHE A 67 -1.57 26.23 14.72
CA PHE A 67 -0.33 25.48 14.49
C PHE A 67 -0.06 25.32 12.99
N SER A 68 1.08 25.82 12.52
CA SER A 68 1.41 25.86 11.09
C SER A 68 1.63 24.45 10.51
N GLY A 69 1.08 24.21 9.32
CA GLY A 69 1.35 23.01 8.53
C GLY A 69 2.82 22.86 8.14
N PHE A 70 3.55 23.97 7.97
CA PHE A 70 4.98 23.94 7.69
C PHE A 70 5.80 23.50 8.91
N THR A 71 5.42 23.97 10.10
CA THR A 71 6.00 23.49 11.37
C THR A 71 5.75 22.00 11.54
N SER A 72 4.53 21.55 11.24
CA SER A 72 4.15 20.12 11.25
C SER A 72 5.05 19.30 10.32
N LEU A 73 5.35 19.82 9.12
CA LEU A 73 6.24 19.16 8.15
C LEU A 73 7.67 19.03 8.69
N ILE A 74 8.22 20.11 9.26
CA ILE A 74 9.58 20.08 9.85
C ILE A 74 9.63 19.11 11.03
N LEU A 75 8.65 19.12 11.93
CA LEU A 75 8.62 18.19 13.06
C LEU A 75 8.49 16.74 12.58
N THR A 76 7.67 16.50 11.55
CA THR A 76 7.53 15.16 10.97
C THR A 76 8.83 14.67 10.35
N TYR A 77 9.53 15.55 9.63
CA TYR A 77 10.87 15.28 9.12
C TYR A 77 11.84 14.93 10.25
N ILE A 78 11.95 15.77 11.29
CA ILE A 78 12.88 15.54 12.40
C ILE A 78 12.55 14.22 13.11
N PHE A 79 11.28 13.97 13.40
CA PHE A 79 10.84 12.74 14.04
C PHE A 79 11.23 11.50 13.23
N LEU A 80 10.91 11.48 11.94
CA LEU A 80 11.25 10.35 11.07
C LEU A 80 12.75 10.21 10.89
N LEU A 81 13.49 11.32 10.77
CA LEU A 81 14.95 11.30 10.68
C LEU A 81 15.55 10.69 11.95
N VAL A 82 15.11 11.09 13.14
CA VAL A 82 15.62 10.55 14.41
C VAL A 82 15.33 9.06 14.51
N LEU A 83 14.08 8.65 14.29
CA LEU A 83 13.67 7.24 14.39
C LEU A 83 14.42 6.34 13.41
N THR A 84 14.51 6.75 12.14
CA THR A 84 15.23 6.00 11.12
C THR A 84 16.74 6.06 11.32
N THR A 85 17.29 7.14 11.88
CA THR A 85 18.72 7.19 12.22
C THR A 85 19.08 6.26 13.37
N ILE A 86 18.22 6.14 14.39
CA ILE A 86 18.40 5.17 15.48
C ILE A 86 18.43 3.74 14.91
N GLY A 87 17.49 3.41 14.02
CA GLY A 87 17.49 2.11 13.35
C GLY A 87 18.72 1.89 12.47
N ALA A 88 19.13 2.89 11.69
CA ALA A 88 20.32 2.84 10.85
C ALA A 88 21.59 2.62 11.66
N ALA A 89 21.74 3.32 12.79
CA ALA A 89 22.86 3.16 13.72
C ALA A 89 22.91 1.73 14.31
N ALA A 90 21.76 1.19 14.73
CA ALA A 90 21.68 -0.17 15.24
C ALA A 90 21.99 -1.24 14.18
N MET A 91 21.62 -0.97 12.92
CA MET A 91 21.97 -1.79 11.75
C MET A 91 23.41 -1.56 11.24
N ARG A 92 24.17 -0.67 11.88
CA ARG A 92 25.57 -0.30 11.54
C ARG A 92 25.75 0.33 10.17
N PHE A 93 24.73 1.05 9.70
CA PHE A 93 24.86 1.91 8.54
C PHE A 93 25.76 3.12 8.84
N ASN A 94 26.30 3.74 7.80
CA ASN A 94 27.05 4.97 7.95
C ASN A 94 26.08 6.11 8.31
N VAL A 95 25.97 6.42 9.60
CA VAL A 95 25.02 7.41 10.15
C VAL A 95 25.11 8.76 9.45
N GLY A 96 26.32 9.27 9.16
CA GLY A 96 26.49 10.57 8.49
C GLY A 96 25.93 10.56 7.07
N ARG A 97 26.26 9.51 6.29
CA ARG A 97 25.71 9.35 4.93
C ARG A 97 24.21 9.08 4.94
N PHE A 98 23.74 8.30 5.92
CA PHE A 98 22.32 8.00 6.08
C PHE A 98 21.51 9.26 6.37
N ILE A 99 21.94 10.10 7.33
CA ILE A 99 21.25 11.35 7.66
C ILE A 99 21.12 12.22 6.42
N VAL A 100 22.24 12.50 5.73
CA VAL A 100 22.24 13.37 4.55
C VAL A 100 21.38 12.78 3.42
N GLY A 101 21.52 11.47 3.17
CA GLY A 101 20.74 10.78 2.15
C GLY A 101 19.25 10.78 2.46
N PHE A 102 18.87 10.48 3.70
CA PHE A 102 17.49 10.45 4.16
C PHE A 102 16.85 11.83 4.07
N SER A 103 17.56 12.88 4.47
CA SER A 103 17.07 14.26 4.35
C SER A 103 16.72 14.61 2.90
N ILE A 104 17.62 14.33 1.97
CA ILE A 104 17.40 14.63 0.55
C ILE A 104 16.22 13.81 0.00
N ILE A 105 16.20 12.51 0.26
CA ILE A 105 15.12 11.62 -0.15
C ILE A 105 13.79 12.11 0.41
N PHE A 106 13.73 12.47 1.70
CA PHE A 106 12.52 12.95 2.36
C PHE A 106 11.95 14.18 1.67
N TRP A 107 12.76 15.21 1.45
CA TRP A 107 12.26 16.46 0.86
C TRP A 107 11.83 16.30 -0.60
N LEU A 108 12.57 15.51 -1.40
CA LEU A 108 12.18 15.22 -2.77
C LEU A 108 10.89 14.39 -2.84
N ALA A 109 10.80 13.34 -2.03
CA ALA A 109 9.62 12.48 -1.96
C ALA A 109 8.39 13.26 -1.45
N TYR A 110 8.54 14.04 -0.38
CA TYR A 110 7.44 14.84 0.18
C TYR A 110 7.01 15.95 -0.79
N GLY A 111 7.95 16.56 -1.52
CA GLY A 111 7.63 17.48 -2.62
C GLY A 111 6.74 16.82 -3.69
N CYS A 112 7.03 15.57 -4.05
CA CYS A 112 6.18 14.80 -4.95
C CYS A 112 4.78 14.55 -4.36
N LEU A 113 4.69 14.31 -3.04
CA LEU A 113 3.42 14.15 -2.34
C LEU A 113 2.57 15.43 -2.37
N ILE A 114 3.18 16.60 -2.16
CA ILE A 114 2.50 17.90 -2.25
C ILE A 114 1.99 18.14 -3.67
N ILE A 115 2.83 17.93 -4.69
CA ILE A 115 2.42 18.07 -6.10
C ILE A 115 1.29 17.08 -6.41
N GLY A 116 1.38 15.87 -5.87
CA GLY A 116 0.34 14.84 -5.98
C GLY A 116 -1.02 15.31 -5.49
N HIS A 117 -1.09 16.14 -4.44
CA HIS A 117 -2.34 16.68 -3.88
C HIS A 117 -2.82 17.99 -4.53
N TRP A 118 -2.18 18.42 -5.62
CA TRP A 118 -2.62 19.60 -6.35
C TRP A 118 -4.03 19.37 -6.92
N GLY A 119 -4.95 20.31 -6.68
CA GLY A 119 -6.38 20.18 -6.98
C GLY A 119 -6.71 19.67 -8.39
N PRO A 120 -6.11 20.24 -9.46
CA PRO A 120 -6.29 19.75 -10.82
C PRO A 120 -5.86 18.30 -11.06
N ILE A 121 -4.99 17.73 -10.23
CA ILE A 121 -4.56 16.34 -10.30
C ILE A 121 -5.46 15.48 -9.42
N ALA A 122 -5.61 15.88 -8.15
CA ALA A 122 -6.10 15.02 -7.09
C ALA A 122 -7.58 15.18 -6.72
N ALA A 123 -8.28 16.23 -7.17
CA ALA A 123 -9.67 16.43 -6.78
C ALA A 123 -10.56 15.27 -7.31
N PRO A 124 -11.05 14.36 -6.45
CA PRO A 124 -11.73 13.14 -6.89
C PRO A 124 -13.15 13.42 -7.41
N THR A 125 -13.81 14.41 -6.79
CA THR A 125 -15.22 14.73 -7.01
C THR A 125 -15.45 16.22 -7.24
N VAL A 126 -16.59 16.56 -7.86
CA VAL A 126 -17.02 17.95 -8.07
C VAL A 126 -17.19 18.67 -6.73
N ALA A 127 -17.73 17.99 -5.70
CA ALA A 127 -17.89 18.57 -4.37
C ALA A 127 -16.54 18.92 -3.71
N GLU A 128 -15.53 18.07 -3.84
CA GLU A 128 -14.18 18.34 -3.32
C GLU A 128 -13.45 19.40 -4.13
N ALA A 129 -13.62 19.40 -5.45
CA ALA A 129 -13.12 20.45 -6.34
C ALA A 129 -13.74 21.82 -5.99
N GLN A 130 -15.05 21.87 -5.72
CA GLN A 130 -15.74 23.09 -5.28
C GLN A 130 -15.27 23.56 -3.89
N LYS A 131 -15.05 22.64 -2.94
CA LYS A 131 -14.52 22.96 -1.59
C LYS A 131 -13.17 23.69 -1.64
N ILE A 132 -12.36 23.43 -2.66
CA ILE A 132 -11.06 24.10 -2.85
C ILE A 132 -11.13 25.26 -3.86
N GLY A 133 -12.30 25.61 -4.38
CA GLY A 133 -12.53 26.75 -5.27
C GLY A 133 -12.34 26.48 -6.77
N MET A 134 -12.32 25.21 -7.21
CA MET A 134 -12.25 24.86 -8.63
C MET A 134 -13.63 24.94 -9.29
N THR A 135 -13.68 25.52 -10.50
CA THR A 135 -14.87 25.55 -11.37
C THR A 135 -14.87 24.43 -12.43
N LYS A 136 -13.75 23.73 -12.62
CA LYS A 136 -13.62 22.59 -13.54
C LYS A 136 -13.00 21.39 -12.82
N LEU A 137 -13.48 20.20 -13.12
CA LEU A 137 -12.96 18.96 -12.56
C LEU A 137 -11.64 18.56 -13.26
N GLY A 138 -10.65 18.13 -12.47
CA GLY A 138 -9.30 17.77 -12.92
C GLY A 138 -9.16 16.32 -13.41
N LEU A 139 -7.95 15.76 -13.29
CA LEU A 139 -7.58 14.37 -13.64
C LEU A 139 -8.14 13.32 -12.67
N ARG A 140 -8.58 13.74 -11.48
CA ARG A 140 -9.25 12.92 -10.45
C ARG A 140 -8.40 11.83 -9.81
N LEU A 141 -7.08 11.88 -9.94
CA LEU A 141 -6.14 10.83 -9.56
C LEU A 141 -5.92 10.67 -8.04
N THR A 142 -6.68 11.39 -7.21
CA THR A 142 -6.56 11.47 -5.74
C THR A 142 -5.16 11.92 -5.27
N GLY A 143 -4.96 12.13 -3.96
CA GLY A 143 -3.68 12.60 -3.42
C GLY A 143 -2.54 11.57 -3.57
N GLU A 144 -2.91 10.31 -3.73
CA GLU A 144 -2.04 9.15 -3.96
C GLU A 144 -1.28 9.23 -5.29
N ALA A 145 -1.69 10.12 -6.22
CA ALA A 145 -0.88 10.50 -7.38
C ALA A 145 0.55 10.91 -6.99
N GLY A 146 0.74 11.43 -5.77
CA GLY A 146 2.06 11.76 -5.22
C GLY A 146 3.02 10.57 -5.15
N PHE A 147 2.53 9.34 -4.94
CA PHE A 147 3.36 8.14 -4.95
C PHE A 147 3.90 7.82 -6.35
N ILE A 148 3.06 8.04 -7.37
CA ILE A 148 3.42 7.84 -8.78
C ILE A 148 4.48 8.85 -9.18
N ILE A 149 4.25 10.13 -8.85
CA ILE A 149 5.21 11.21 -9.10
C ILE A 149 6.53 10.90 -8.37
N ALA A 150 6.48 10.46 -7.12
CA ALA A 150 7.65 10.08 -6.34
C ALA A 150 8.44 8.95 -7.02
N LEU A 151 7.77 7.90 -7.51
CA LEU A 151 8.41 6.85 -8.29
C LEU A 151 9.06 7.41 -9.57
N LEU A 152 8.34 8.21 -10.36
CA LEU A 152 8.84 8.76 -11.63
C LEU A 152 10.06 9.66 -11.41
N VAL A 153 10.02 10.54 -10.41
CA VAL A 153 11.16 11.38 -10.03
C VAL A 153 12.33 10.52 -9.57
N GLY A 154 12.07 9.52 -8.72
CA GLY A 154 13.08 8.54 -8.31
C GLY A 154 13.73 7.84 -9.51
N LEU A 155 12.93 7.38 -10.48
CA LEU A 155 13.40 6.73 -11.71
C LEU A 155 14.26 7.65 -12.57
N ILE A 156 13.84 8.92 -12.73
CA ILE A 156 14.61 9.92 -13.46
C ILE A 156 15.98 10.09 -12.79
N ILE A 157 16.00 10.24 -11.46
CA ILE A 157 17.24 10.39 -10.71
C ILE A 157 18.11 9.13 -10.83
N GLY A 158 17.54 7.95 -10.60
CA GLY A 158 18.23 6.65 -10.62
C GLY A 158 18.87 6.32 -11.97
N ASN A 159 18.27 6.75 -13.08
CA ASN A 159 18.73 6.39 -14.42
C ASN A 159 19.59 7.48 -15.10
N PHE A 160 19.25 8.76 -14.90
CA PHE A 160 19.94 9.89 -15.54
C PHE A 160 20.98 10.55 -14.64
N PHE A 161 20.81 10.51 -13.31
CA PHE A 161 21.71 11.16 -12.33
C PHE A 161 22.38 10.14 -11.41
N ARG A 162 23.04 9.13 -12.00
CA ARG A 162 23.56 7.95 -11.29
C ARG A 162 24.53 8.25 -10.16
N GLY A 163 25.41 9.23 -10.31
CA GLY A 163 26.33 9.64 -9.24
C GLY A 163 25.59 10.18 -8.01
N PHE A 164 24.49 10.90 -8.23
CA PHE A 164 23.61 11.36 -7.16
C PHE A 164 22.81 10.20 -6.54
N ALA A 165 22.32 9.26 -7.35
CA ALA A 165 21.67 8.05 -6.83
C ALA A 165 22.60 7.20 -5.96
N GLN A 166 23.87 7.02 -6.35
CA GLN A 166 24.91 6.34 -5.56
C GLN A 166 25.21 7.08 -4.25
N PHE A 167 25.22 8.41 -4.27
CA PHE A 167 25.40 9.20 -3.06
C PHE A 167 24.28 8.97 -2.03
N LEU A 168 23.05 8.72 -2.50
CA LEU A 168 21.88 8.47 -1.65
C LEU A 168 21.71 7.00 -1.25
N GLU A 169 22.57 6.09 -1.72
CA GLU A 169 22.40 4.64 -1.61
C GLU A 169 22.27 4.17 -0.15
N GLU A 170 22.98 4.78 0.80
CA GLU A 170 22.91 4.42 2.22
C GLU A 170 21.50 4.57 2.81
N ALA A 171 20.75 5.59 2.37
CA ALA A 171 19.39 5.88 2.84
C ALA A 171 18.30 5.29 1.94
N THR A 172 18.68 4.67 0.82
CA THR A 172 17.74 4.11 -0.14
C THR A 172 17.30 2.72 0.34
N ARG A 173 16.25 2.68 1.16
CA ARG A 173 15.77 1.49 1.89
C ARG A 173 14.27 1.24 1.67
N PRO A 174 13.82 0.94 0.43
CA PRO A 174 12.39 0.79 0.15
C PRO A 174 11.74 -0.33 0.95
N GLU A 175 12.46 -1.44 1.19
CA GLU A 175 11.93 -2.55 1.98
C GLU A 175 11.65 -2.15 3.43
N TRP A 176 12.58 -1.42 4.06
CA TRP A 176 12.38 -0.97 5.42
C TRP A 176 11.17 -0.02 5.53
N PHE A 177 11.04 0.93 4.60
CA PHE A 177 9.94 1.89 4.58
C PHE A 177 8.59 1.20 4.33
N VAL A 178 8.49 0.31 3.34
CA VAL A 178 7.23 -0.37 3.01
C VAL A 178 6.78 -1.29 4.13
N LYS A 179 7.70 -2.04 4.74
CA LYS A 179 7.40 -2.94 5.86
C LYS A 179 6.89 -2.15 7.07
N THR A 180 7.48 -0.98 7.35
CA THR A 180 7.01 -0.08 8.42
C THR A 180 5.60 0.43 8.13
N ALA A 181 5.34 0.86 6.89
CA ALA A 181 4.01 1.29 6.44
C ALA A 181 2.96 0.18 6.61
N ILE A 182 3.30 -1.06 6.29
CA ILE A 182 2.39 -2.22 6.43
C ILE A 182 2.07 -2.47 7.91
N VAL A 183 3.04 -2.43 8.81
CA VAL A 183 2.76 -2.63 10.25
C VAL A 183 1.77 -1.58 10.78
N ILE A 184 1.92 -0.32 10.35
CA ILE A 184 0.98 0.76 10.69
C ILE A 184 -0.41 0.51 10.07
N LEU A 185 -0.45 0.04 8.82
CA LEU A 185 -1.69 -0.25 8.09
C LEU A 185 -2.60 -1.22 8.83
N GLY A 186 -2.03 -2.24 9.49
CA GLY A 186 -2.79 -3.23 10.25
C GLY A 186 -3.77 -2.57 11.24
N ALA A 187 -3.32 -1.53 11.94
CA ALA A 187 -4.11 -0.80 12.92
C ALA A 187 -5.32 -0.08 12.29
N THR A 188 -5.07 0.68 11.21
CA THR A 188 -6.12 1.38 10.44
C THR A 188 -7.15 0.41 9.88
N ILE A 189 -6.69 -0.77 9.45
CA ILE A 189 -7.57 -1.80 8.92
C ILE A 189 -8.41 -2.43 10.02
N GLY A 190 -7.82 -2.75 11.17
CA GLY A 190 -8.53 -3.38 12.29
C GLY A 190 -9.73 -2.54 12.72
N ILE A 191 -9.57 -1.22 12.85
CA ILE A 191 -10.68 -0.33 13.24
C ILE A 191 -11.72 -0.14 12.12
N LYS A 192 -11.30 -0.11 10.84
CA LYS A 192 -12.21 -0.02 9.70
C LYS A 192 -13.05 -1.30 9.53
N ALA A 193 -12.46 -2.46 9.81
CA ALA A 193 -13.16 -3.73 9.77
C ALA A 193 -14.33 -3.78 10.77
N CYS A 194 -14.18 -3.18 11.97
CA CYS A 194 -15.26 -3.05 12.94
C CYS A 194 -16.43 -2.20 12.43
N ASP A 195 -16.12 -1.08 11.77
CA ASP A 195 -17.12 -0.15 11.22
C ASP A 195 -17.97 -0.77 10.11
N ALA A 196 -17.42 -1.79 9.46
CA ALA A 196 -18.03 -2.49 8.34
C ALA A 196 -18.94 -3.67 8.75
N LEU A 197 -19.20 -3.94 10.04
CA LEU A 197 -19.89 -5.19 10.45
C LEU A 197 -21.41 -5.25 10.18
N GLY A 198 -22.09 -4.13 9.86
CA GLY A 198 -23.54 -4.07 9.61
C GLY A 198 -23.98 -4.53 8.21
N LEU A 199 -24.27 -3.60 7.30
CA LEU A 199 -24.55 -3.89 5.87
C LEU A 199 -23.31 -4.42 5.14
N ALA A 200 -22.14 -4.03 5.63
CA ALA A 200 -20.87 -4.50 5.13
C ALA A 200 -20.45 -5.85 5.73
N GLY A 201 -21.18 -6.46 6.68
CA GLY A 201 -20.95 -7.85 7.09
C GLY A 201 -21.11 -8.84 5.94
N GLN A 202 -22.07 -8.58 5.05
CA GLN A 202 -22.25 -9.33 3.80
C GLN A 202 -21.16 -9.00 2.78
N VAL A 203 -20.76 -7.73 2.66
CA VAL A 203 -19.61 -7.31 1.81
C VAL A 203 -18.29 -7.91 2.31
N LEU A 204 -18.12 -8.06 3.63
CA LEU A 204 -16.95 -8.63 4.27
C LEU A 204 -16.91 -10.14 4.04
N ALA A 205 -18.03 -10.85 4.24
CA ALA A 205 -18.12 -12.29 3.96
C ALA A 205 -17.92 -12.60 2.47
N ARG A 206 -18.54 -11.82 1.58
CA ARG A 206 -18.40 -11.97 0.13
C ARG A 206 -17.02 -11.55 -0.37
N GLY A 207 -16.43 -10.52 0.23
CA GLY A 207 -15.02 -10.15 0.06
C GLY A 207 -14.10 -11.29 0.47
N LEU A 208 -14.35 -11.94 1.62
CA LEU A 208 -13.57 -13.09 2.10
C LEU A 208 -13.59 -14.26 1.11
N CYS A 209 -14.77 -14.61 0.58
CA CYS A 209 -14.92 -15.65 -0.44
C CYS A 209 -14.25 -15.25 -1.77
N ALA A 210 -14.43 -14.00 -2.20
CA ALA A 210 -13.78 -13.45 -3.39
C ALA A 210 -12.24 -13.50 -3.29
N ILE A 211 -11.65 -13.28 -2.11
CA ILE A 211 -10.20 -13.42 -1.90
C ILE A 211 -9.79 -14.88 -2.06
N VAL A 212 -10.46 -15.82 -1.37
CA VAL A 212 -10.04 -17.22 -1.38
C VAL A 212 -10.08 -17.77 -2.81
N GLU A 213 -11.13 -17.44 -3.57
CA GLU A 213 -11.24 -17.80 -4.98
C GLU A 213 -10.20 -17.08 -5.85
N ALA A 214 -10.05 -15.76 -5.70
CA ALA A 214 -9.05 -15.00 -6.44
C ALA A 214 -7.63 -15.53 -6.18
N TYR A 215 -7.30 -15.97 -4.97
CA TYR A 215 -5.97 -16.49 -4.64
C TYR A 215 -5.74 -17.90 -5.18
N LEU A 216 -6.71 -18.79 -5.01
CA LEU A 216 -6.62 -20.16 -5.56
C LEU A 216 -6.58 -20.18 -7.09
N LEU A 217 -7.06 -19.11 -7.74
CA LEU A 217 -7.04 -18.99 -9.19
C LEU A 217 -5.85 -18.16 -9.70
N TYR A 218 -5.64 -16.95 -9.16
CA TYR A 218 -4.62 -16.02 -9.68
C TYR A 218 -3.23 -16.58 -9.53
N TRP A 219 -2.85 -16.95 -8.31
CA TRP A 219 -1.46 -17.32 -8.04
C TRP A 219 -1.05 -18.58 -8.82
N PRO A 220 -1.80 -19.71 -8.79
CA PRO A 220 -1.40 -20.91 -9.51
C PRO A 220 -1.35 -20.71 -11.03
N VAL A 221 -2.28 -19.95 -11.61
CA VAL A 221 -2.29 -19.68 -13.05
C VAL A 221 -1.10 -18.82 -13.44
N VAL A 222 -0.84 -17.72 -12.72
CA VAL A 222 0.32 -16.86 -13.03
C VAL A 222 1.63 -17.61 -12.82
N TYR A 223 1.75 -18.38 -11.73
CA TYR A 223 2.92 -19.21 -11.48
C TYR A 223 3.10 -20.26 -12.58
N PHE A 224 2.02 -20.94 -12.98
CA PHE A 224 2.03 -21.91 -14.06
C PHE A 224 2.46 -21.27 -15.38
N VAL A 225 1.90 -20.10 -15.74
CA VAL A 225 2.25 -19.40 -16.98
C VAL A 225 3.73 -19.00 -16.97
N ALA A 226 4.20 -18.42 -15.86
CA ALA A 226 5.59 -18.03 -15.67
C ALA A 226 6.55 -19.22 -15.80
N ARG A 227 6.22 -20.38 -15.18
CA ARG A 227 7.05 -21.58 -15.21
C ARG A 227 6.99 -22.34 -16.53
N ARG A 228 5.79 -22.55 -17.08
CA ARG A 228 5.54 -23.47 -18.20
C ARG A 228 5.77 -22.85 -19.56
N TYR A 229 5.34 -21.59 -19.75
CA TYR A 229 5.43 -20.90 -21.04
C TYR A 229 6.66 -20.00 -21.12
N PHE A 230 6.96 -19.28 -20.04
CA PHE A 230 8.09 -18.33 -20.01
C PHE A 230 9.37 -18.91 -19.39
N LYS A 231 9.30 -20.14 -18.86
CA LYS A 231 10.43 -20.91 -18.33
C LYS A 231 11.20 -20.18 -17.22
N PHE A 232 10.52 -19.35 -16.42
CA PHE A 232 11.13 -18.74 -15.25
C PHE A 232 11.52 -19.78 -14.20
N THR A 233 12.58 -19.51 -13.45
CA THR A 233 12.94 -20.31 -12.28
C THR A 233 11.91 -20.08 -11.16
N PRO A 234 11.78 -21.01 -10.20
CA PRO A 234 10.94 -20.82 -9.02
C PRO A 234 11.22 -19.49 -8.28
N GLU A 235 12.49 -19.09 -8.22
CA GLU A 235 12.98 -17.83 -7.61
C GLU A 235 12.30 -16.58 -8.21
N TRP A 236 12.09 -16.55 -9.54
CA TRP A 236 11.43 -15.44 -10.23
C TRP A 236 9.92 -15.61 -10.31
N ALA A 237 9.46 -16.83 -10.58
CA ALA A 237 8.04 -17.11 -10.81
C ALA A 237 7.18 -16.90 -9.56
N ALA A 238 7.67 -17.24 -8.37
CA ALA A 238 6.89 -17.10 -7.13
C ALA A 238 6.69 -15.62 -6.72
N PRO A 239 7.73 -14.77 -6.64
CA PRO A 239 7.55 -13.34 -6.36
C PRO A 239 6.74 -12.64 -7.45
N LEU A 240 6.93 -12.99 -8.73
CA LEU A 240 6.13 -12.47 -9.84
C LEU A 240 4.65 -12.85 -9.72
N ALA A 241 4.35 -14.12 -9.46
CA ALA A 241 2.99 -14.60 -9.28
C ALA A 241 2.32 -13.94 -8.08
N SER A 242 3.03 -13.82 -6.96
CA SER A 242 2.52 -13.11 -5.78
C SER A 242 2.30 -11.63 -6.05
N GLY A 243 3.23 -10.96 -6.73
CA GLY A 243 3.09 -9.55 -7.10
C GLY A 243 1.89 -9.29 -8.00
N ILE A 244 1.72 -10.07 -9.06
CA ILE A 244 0.61 -9.90 -9.99
C ILE A 244 -0.73 -10.32 -9.35
N SER A 245 -0.74 -11.32 -8.47
CA SER A 245 -1.99 -11.91 -7.98
C SER A 245 -2.56 -11.23 -6.73
N ILE A 246 -1.71 -10.67 -5.88
CA ILE A 246 -2.08 -10.28 -4.52
C ILE A 246 -2.15 -8.74 -4.42
N CYS A 247 -1.33 -8.12 -3.59
CA CYS A 247 -1.32 -6.67 -3.36
C CYS A 247 -0.23 -5.95 -4.16
N GLY A 248 0.50 -6.67 -5.03
CA GLY A 248 1.64 -6.08 -5.73
C GLY A 248 2.95 -6.15 -4.97
N VAL A 249 3.47 -4.97 -4.65
CA VAL A 249 4.82 -4.76 -4.11
C VAL A 249 5.02 -5.57 -2.83
N SER A 250 4.14 -5.42 -1.83
CA SER A 250 4.30 -6.09 -0.54
C SER A 250 4.26 -7.62 -0.69
N ALA A 251 3.47 -8.13 -1.63
CA ALA A 251 3.37 -9.57 -1.90
C ALA A 251 4.62 -10.12 -2.58
N ALA A 252 5.19 -9.38 -3.55
CA ALA A 252 6.43 -9.74 -4.20
C ALA A 252 7.59 -9.77 -3.19
N ILE A 253 7.71 -8.74 -2.35
CA ILE A 253 8.72 -8.65 -1.29
C ILE A 253 8.54 -9.75 -0.23
N ALA A 254 7.32 -9.93 0.29
CA ALA A 254 7.02 -10.97 1.29
C ALA A 254 7.33 -12.38 0.75
N THR A 255 6.97 -12.64 -0.50
CA THR A 255 7.25 -13.92 -1.16
C THR A 255 8.73 -14.11 -1.38
N GLY A 256 9.44 -13.09 -1.87
CA GLY A 256 10.87 -13.13 -2.06
C GLY A 256 11.62 -13.42 -0.77
N ALA A 257 11.20 -12.81 0.34
CA ALA A 257 11.71 -13.11 1.67
C ALA A 257 11.41 -14.57 2.10
N ALA A 258 10.17 -15.02 1.92
CA ALA A 258 9.74 -16.37 2.29
C ALA A 258 10.52 -17.49 1.57
N ILE A 259 10.84 -17.27 0.29
CA ILE A 259 11.57 -18.24 -0.54
C ILE A 259 13.08 -17.98 -0.62
N ARG A 260 13.60 -16.94 0.06
CA ARG A 260 15.00 -16.49 -0.02
C ARG A 260 15.49 -16.20 -1.44
N SER A 261 14.67 -15.54 -2.26
CA SER A 261 15.13 -15.03 -3.55
C SER A 261 16.20 -13.96 -3.35
N ARG A 262 17.08 -13.77 -4.34
CA ARG A 262 17.98 -12.62 -4.36
C ARG A 262 17.17 -11.32 -4.23
N PRO A 263 17.59 -10.33 -3.42
CA PRO A 263 16.83 -9.09 -3.19
C PRO A 263 16.43 -8.35 -4.48
N VAL A 264 17.27 -8.46 -5.52
CA VAL A 264 17.00 -7.88 -6.83
C VAL A 264 15.69 -8.38 -7.43
N VAL A 265 15.32 -9.66 -7.27
CA VAL A 265 14.13 -10.27 -7.88
C VAL A 265 12.83 -9.59 -7.43
N PRO A 266 12.49 -9.57 -6.12
CA PRO A 266 11.25 -8.95 -5.69
C PRO A 266 11.28 -7.42 -5.84
N ILE A 267 12.45 -6.76 -5.84
CA ILE A 267 12.57 -5.33 -6.18
C ILE A 267 12.13 -5.08 -7.63
N ILE A 268 12.63 -5.88 -8.58
CA ILE A 268 12.29 -5.73 -10.00
C ILE A 268 10.81 -6.00 -10.26
N VAL A 269 10.28 -7.08 -9.68
CA VAL A 269 8.84 -7.38 -9.74
C VAL A 269 8.04 -6.22 -9.16
N SER A 270 8.46 -5.67 -8.03
CA SER A 270 7.80 -4.53 -7.39
C SER A 270 7.79 -3.31 -8.31
N SER A 271 8.93 -2.93 -8.90
CA SER A 271 8.99 -1.81 -9.85
C SER A 271 8.04 -1.99 -11.03
N LEU A 272 7.96 -3.22 -11.57
CA LEU A 272 7.05 -3.56 -12.67
C LEU A 272 5.57 -3.42 -12.25
N VAL A 273 5.22 -3.94 -11.07
CA VAL A 273 3.87 -3.79 -10.49
C VAL A 273 3.47 -2.33 -10.41
N VAL A 274 4.34 -1.44 -9.92
CA VAL A 274 3.96 -0.03 -9.78
C VAL A 274 3.67 0.60 -11.14
N ILE A 275 4.50 0.31 -12.15
CA ILE A 275 4.29 0.83 -13.51
C ILE A 275 2.91 0.41 -14.03
N PHE A 276 2.55 -0.88 -13.91
CA PHE A 276 1.24 -1.35 -14.35
C PHE A 276 0.09 -0.85 -13.49
N ALA A 277 0.28 -0.65 -12.19
CA ALA A 277 -0.74 -0.07 -11.32
C ALA A 277 -1.13 1.35 -11.73
N VAL A 278 -0.18 2.14 -12.26
CA VAL A 278 -0.48 3.45 -12.86
C VAL A 278 -1.38 3.28 -14.08
N VAL A 279 -1.06 2.31 -14.95
CA VAL A 279 -1.85 2.02 -16.15
C VAL A 279 -3.26 1.56 -15.78
N GLU A 280 -3.38 0.65 -14.81
CA GLU A 280 -4.66 0.15 -14.28
C GLU A 280 -5.51 1.28 -13.71
N LEU A 281 -4.93 2.17 -12.89
CA LEU A 281 -5.62 3.31 -12.30
C LEU A 281 -6.15 4.29 -13.34
N ILE A 282 -5.41 4.49 -14.44
CA ILE A 282 -5.81 5.39 -15.52
C ILE A 282 -6.88 4.75 -16.41
N ILE A 283 -6.84 3.44 -16.64
CA ILE A 283 -7.71 2.78 -17.62
C ILE A 283 -8.98 2.19 -16.99
N LEU A 284 -8.84 1.43 -15.90
CA LEU A 284 -9.92 0.61 -15.35
C LEU A 284 -11.13 1.42 -14.85
N PRO A 285 -10.97 2.59 -14.19
CA PRO A 285 -12.13 3.38 -13.75
C PRO A 285 -13.04 3.85 -14.89
N PHE A 286 -12.45 4.20 -16.04
CA PHE A 286 -13.22 4.64 -17.20
C PHE A 286 -13.94 3.47 -17.89
N LEU A 287 -13.32 2.29 -17.90
CA LEU A 287 -13.99 1.07 -18.33
C LEU A 287 -15.15 0.73 -17.39
N ALA A 288 -14.95 0.82 -16.07
CA ALA A 288 -16.00 0.61 -15.08
C ALA A 288 -17.15 1.61 -15.23
N GLN A 289 -16.87 2.89 -15.47
CA GLN A 289 -17.90 3.87 -15.81
C GLN A 289 -18.65 3.48 -17.10
N THR A 290 -17.95 2.98 -18.11
CA THR A 290 -18.56 2.69 -19.41
C THR A 290 -19.51 1.50 -19.30
N PHE A 291 -19.07 0.42 -18.66
CA PHE A 291 -19.74 -0.88 -18.68
C PHE A 291 -20.48 -1.25 -17.37
N LEU A 292 -20.10 -0.67 -16.23
CA LEU A 292 -20.58 -1.07 -14.89
C LEU A 292 -21.29 0.07 -14.13
N TYR A 293 -21.69 1.15 -14.81
CA TYR A 293 -22.39 2.26 -14.16
C TYR A 293 -23.76 1.88 -13.58
N THR A 294 -24.35 0.76 -14.02
CA THR A 294 -25.56 0.17 -13.45
C THR A 294 -25.27 -0.78 -12.29
N GLU A 295 -24.02 -1.21 -12.11
CA GLU A 295 -23.58 -2.17 -11.08
C GLU A 295 -22.44 -1.55 -10.22
N PRO A 296 -22.73 -0.46 -9.50
CA PRO A 296 -21.73 0.33 -8.76
C PRO A 296 -20.89 -0.48 -7.75
N MET A 297 -21.48 -1.45 -7.04
CA MET A 297 -20.73 -2.26 -6.07
C MET A 297 -19.79 -3.26 -6.73
N VAL A 298 -20.18 -3.83 -7.89
CA VAL A 298 -19.32 -4.67 -8.72
C VAL A 298 -18.12 -3.87 -9.21
N ALA A 299 -18.36 -2.65 -9.69
CA ALA A 299 -17.28 -1.75 -10.12
C ALA A 299 -16.28 -1.44 -9.00
N GLY A 300 -16.76 -1.11 -7.79
CA GLY A 300 -15.91 -0.89 -6.63
C GLY A 300 -15.08 -2.12 -6.27
N ALA A 301 -15.72 -3.28 -6.09
CA ALA A 301 -15.04 -4.53 -5.76
C ALA A 301 -14.02 -4.93 -6.84
N TRP A 302 -14.33 -4.69 -8.12
CA TRP A 302 -13.43 -4.99 -9.23
C TRP A 302 -12.14 -4.19 -9.16
N MET A 303 -12.20 -2.91 -8.77
CA MET A 303 -11.00 -2.11 -8.55
C MET A 303 -10.13 -2.70 -7.43
N GLY A 304 -10.75 -3.18 -6.36
CA GLY A 304 -10.04 -3.85 -5.26
C GLY A 304 -9.34 -5.16 -5.68
N LEU A 305 -9.96 -5.96 -6.54
CA LEU A 305 -9.40 -7.24 -7.01
C LEU A 305 -8.37 -7.09 -8.13
N ALA A 306 -8.63 -6.18 -9.07
CA ALA A 306 -7.84 -6.03 -10.29
C ALA A 306 -6.64 -5.12 -10.11
N VAL A 307 -6.74 -4.05 -9.31
CA VAL A 307 -5.67 -3.06 -9.19
C VAL A 307 -4.61 -3.51 -8.18
N LYS A 308 -3.35 -3.58 -8.62
CA LYS A 308 -2.29 -4.31 -7.91
C LYS A 308 -1.42 -3.48 -7.00
N THR A 309 -1.84 -2.30 -6.55
CA THR A 309 -1.24 -1.66 -5.37
C THR A 309 -2.33 -1.09 -4.47
N ASP A 310 -2.08 -1.01 -3.18
CA ASP A 310 -3.09 -0.59 -2.20
C ASP A 310 -3.52 0.85 -2.48
N GLY A 311 -2.54 1.74 -2.66
CA GLY A 311 -2.78 3.13 -3.05
C GLY A 311 -3.55 3.23 -4.37
N ALA A 312 -3.14 2.51 -5.42
CA ALA A 312 -3.81 2.60 -6.70
C ALA A 312 -5.21 1.97 -6.68
N ALA A 313 -5.45 0.91 -5.92
CA ALA A 313 -6.75 0.26 -5.81
C ALA A 313 -7.76 1.14 -5.08
N VAL A 314 -7.34 1.80 -4.00
CA VAL A 314 -8.16 2.77 -3.27
C VAL A 314 -8.45 3.98 -4.15
N ALA A 315 -7.43 4.56 -4.79
CA ALA A 315 -7.59 5.69 -5.71
C ALA A 315 -8.50 5.34 -6.89
N SER A 316 -8.27 4.18 -7.53
CA SER A 316 -9.09 3.65 -8.61
C SER A 316 -10.54 3.42 -8.18
N GLY A 317 -10.76 2.91 -6.96
CA GLY A 317 -12.09 2.79 -6.35
C GLY A 317 -12.80 4.14 -6.18
N ALA A 318 -12.10 5.15 -5.67
CA ALA A 318 -12.63 6.51 -5.50
C ALA A 318 -12.94 7.19 -6.84
N ILE A 319 -12.03 7.07 -7.81
CA ILE A 319 -12.22 7.56 -9.19
C ILE A 319 -13.45 6.91 -9.81
N THR A 320 -13.54 5.58 -9.70
CA THR A 320 -14.66 4.77 -10.22
C THR A 320 -15.97 5.19 -9.59
N ALA A 321 -16.02 5.33 -8.26
CA ALA A 321 -17.19 5.77 -7.52
C ALA A 321 -17.70 7.12 -8.05
N ALA A 322 -16.79 8.06 -8.24
CA ALA A 322 -17.12 9.40 -8.69
C ALA A 322 -17.49 9.45 -10.18
N LEU A 323 -16.90 8.61 -11.04
CA LEU A 323 -17.26 8.50 -12.45
C LEU A 323 -18.65 7.87 -12.62
N ILE A 324 -18.93 6.80 -11.87
CA ILE A 324 -20.21 6.10 -11.88
C ILE A 324 -21.31 6.99 -11.33
N GLN A 325 -21.09 7.69 -10.22
CA GLN A 325 -22.06 8.64 -9.68
C GLN A 325 -22.45 9.70 -10.74
N ALA A 326 -21.47 10.30 -11.41
CA ALA A 326 -21.74 11.30 -12.45
C ALA A 326 -22.54 10.73 -13.64
N LYS A 327 -22.23 9.49 -14.05
CA LYS A 327 -22.96 8.83 -15.14
C LYS A 327 -24.35 8.35 -14.71
N ALA A 328 -24.51 7.83 -13.49
CA ALA A 328 -25.79 7.42 -12.95
C ALA A 328 -26.73 8.62 -12.77
N ALA A 329 -26.22 9.77 -12.31
CA ALA A 329 -27.01 10.99 -12.19
C ALA A 329 -27.54 11.49 -13.56
N SER A 330 -26.72 11.41 -14.60
CA SER A 330 -27.08 11.87 -15.95
C SER A 330 -27.91 10.88 -16.76
N ALA A 331 -27.62 9.58 -16.65
CA ALA A 331 -28.25 8.54 -17.49
C ALA A 331 -29.38 7.77 -16.78
N LEU A 332 -29.32 7.64 -15.44
CA LEU A 332 -30.29 6.89 -14.65
C LEU A 332 -31.12 7.78 -13.72
N HIS A 333 -30.79 9.07 -13.61
CA HIS A 333 -31.39 10.02 -12.67
C HIS A 333 -31.31 9.56 -11.20
N VAL A 334 -30.23 8.84 -10.84
CA VAL A 334 -29.99 8.35 -9.49
C VAL A 334 -28.66 8.87 -8.95
N ASN A 335 -28.68 9.35 -7.70
CA ASN A 335 -27.50 9.77 -6.95
C ASN A 335 -27.09 8.70 -5.94
N TRP A 336 -26.20 7.80 -6.37
CA TRP A 336 -25.62 6.78 -5.47
C TRP A 336 -24.63 7.39 -4.48
N ASP A 337 -24.59 6.83 -3.28
CA ASP A 337 -23.54 7.11 -2.31
C ASP A 337 -22.19 6.54 -2.78
N LYS A 338 -21.27 7.45 -3.10
CA LYS A 338 -19.92 7.14 -3.59
C LYS A 338 -19.05 6.46 -2.53
N ASP A 339 -19.35 6.65 -1.25
CA ASP A 339 -18.53 6.15 -0.16
C ASP A 339 -18.68 4.63 -0.03
N PHE A 340 -19.86 4.08 -0.37
CA PHE A 340 -20.09 2.63 -0.45
C PHE A 340 -19.32 1.95 -1.58
N ILE A 341 -19.24 2.59 -2.75
CA ILE A 341 -18.46 2.09 -3.90
C ILE A 341 -16.97 2.08 -3.57
N THR A 342 -16.49 3.17 -2.98
CA THR A 342 -15.09 3.30 -2.52
C THR A 342 -14.80 2.27 -1.43
N MET A 343 -15.73 2.08 -0.48
CA MET A 343 -15.61 1.08 0.58
C MET A 343 -15.56 -0.34 0.02
N ALA A 344 -16.32 -0.67 -1.03
CA ALA A 344 -16.22 -1.98 -1.67
C ALA A 344 -14.80 -2.25 -2.23
N ALA A 345 -14.19 -1.25 -2.88
CA ALA A 345 -12.81 -1.34 -3.38
C ALA A 345 -11.80 -1.50 -2.24
N VAL A 346 -11.89 -0.61 -1.26
CA VAL A 346 -10.99 -0.56 -0.09
C VAL A 346 -11.07 -1.85 0.71
N THR A 347 -12.29 -2.30 1.06
CA THR A 347 -12.51 -3.50 1.86
C THR A 347 -12.03 -4.74 1.14
N THR A 348 -12.34 -4.90 -0.14
CA THR A 348 -11.87 -6.03 -0.95
C THR A 348 -10.34 -6.05 -1.01
N LYS A 349 -9.69 -4.89 -1.14
CA LYS A 349 -8.23 -4.79 -1.18
C LYS A 349 -7.57 -5.09 0.17
N ILE A 350 -8.07 -4.49 1.23
CA ILE A 350 -7.62 -4.72 2.62
C ILE A 350 -7.52 -6.20 2.94
N PHE A 351 -8.52 -6.93 2.50
CA PHE A 351 -8.70 -8.34 2.73
C PHE A 351 -7.64 -9.19 2.01
N ILE A 352 -7.29 -8.82 0.79
CA ILE A 352 -6.12 -9.35 0.08
C ILE A 352 -4.85 -9.12 0.92
N ASP A 353 -4.68 -7.93 1.50
CA ASP A 353 -3.49 -7.60 2.27
C ASP A 353 -3.35 -8.47 3.55
N ILE A 354 -4.46 -8.81 4.21
CA ILE A 354 -4.46 -9.74 5.35
C ILE A 354 -3.90 -11.12 4.95
N PHE A 355 -4.27 -11.62 3.77
CA PHE A 355 -3.88 -12.96 3.31
C PHE A 355 -2.40 -13.09 2.93
N ILE A 356 -1.67 -12.00 2.71
CA ILE A 356 -0.22 -12.03 2.42
C ILE A 356 0.55 -12.77 3.50
N GLY A 357 0.21 -12.51 4.76
CA GLY A 357 0.94 -13.09 5.86
C GLY A 357 0.78 -14.60 5.95
N VAL A 358 -0.45 -15.07 5.73
CA VAL A 358 -0.76 -16.51 5.63
C VAL A 358 -0.05 -17.12 4.43
N TRP A 359 -0.07 -16.44 3.29
CA TRP A 359 0.56 -16.95 2.07
C TRP A 359 2.09 -17.01 2.15
N ALA A 360 2.73 -15.99 2.73
CA ALA A 360 4.16 -15.98 2.98
C ALA A 360 4.57 -17.13 3.91
N PHE A 361 3.74 -17.44 4.92
CA PHE A 361 3.96 -18.62 5.77
C PHE A 361 3.85 -19.92 4.98
N VAL A 362 2.77 -20.11 4.21
CA VAL A 362 2.55 -21.30 3.38
C VAL A 362 3.71 -21.51 2.40
N LEU A 363 4.13 -20.47 1.70
CA LEU A 363 5.27 -20.54 0.78
C LEU A 363 6.58 -20.82 1.51
N ALA A 364 6.84 -20.21 2.67
CA ALA A 364 8.03 -20.53 3.45
C ALA A 364 8.08 -22.01 3.84
N VAL A 365 6.95 -22.58 4.28
CA VAL A 365 6.83 -24.01 4.62
C VAL A 365 7.05 -24.88 3.38
N ILE A 366 6.35 -24.61 2.27
CA ILE A 366 6.48 -25.38 1.03
C ILE A 366 7.94 -25.33 0.53
N TRP A 367 8.55 -24.16 0.51
CA TRP A 367 9.91 -24.01 -0.02
C TRP A 367 10.93 -24.77 0.81
N CYS A 368 10.81 -24.67 2.13
CA CYS A 368 11.63 -25.43 3.07
C CYS A 368 11.48 -26.94 2.88
N TYR A 369 10.24 -27.46 2.94
CA TYR A 369 10.00 -28.90 3.01
C TYR A 369 10.05 -29.61 1.66
N TRP A 370 9.74 -28.93 0.55
CA TRP A 370 9.52 -29.59 -0.74
C TRP A 370 10.44 -29.12 -1.87
N ILE A 371 10.93 -27.87 -1.84
CA ILE A 371 11.73 -27.32 -2.94
C ILE A 371 13.22 -27.32 -2.62
N GLU A 372 13.60 -26.91 -1.42
CA GLU A 372 15.00 -26.90 -0.96
C GLU A 372 15.33 -28.09 -0.04
N CYS A 373 14.46 -29.11 0.00
CA CYS A 373 14.70 -30.30 0.81
C CYS A 373 15.98 -30.99 0.38
N LYS A 374 17.03 -30.93 1.21
CA LYS A 374 18.24 -31.72 1.05
C LYS A 374 17.99 -33.12 1.62
N PRO A 375 18.35 -34.20 0.91
CA PRO A 375 18.15 -35.57 1.40
C PRO A 375 18.82 -35.77 2.76
N GLY A 376 18.03 -36.08 3.79
CA GLY A 376 18.51 -36.35 5.15
C GLY A 376 18.45 -35.18 6.15
N GLU A 377 18.16 -33.94 5.71
CA GLU A 377 17.95 -32.80 6.61
C GLU A 377 16.45 -32.56 6.87
N ARG A 378 16.06 -32.54 8.16
CA ARG A 378 14.73 -32.06 8.57
C ARG A 378 14.80 -30.54 8.78
N VAL A 379 13.97 -29.79 8.06
CA VAL A 379 13.84 -28.35 8.27
C VAL A 379 13.29 -28.10 9.68
N GLY A 380 14.12 -27.55 10.56
CA GLY A 380 13.70 -27.19 11.91
C GLY A 380 12.72 -26.00 11.90
N ALA A 381 11.84 -25.94 12.90
CA ALA A 381 10.93 -24.80 13.09
C ALA A 381 11.66 -23.45 13.16
N GLY A 382 12.93 -23.45 13.62
CA GLY A 382 13.80 -22.26 13.62
C GLY A 382 14.15 -21.74 12.22
N GLU A 383 14.24 -22.60 11.20
CA GLU A 383 14.50 -22.15 9.83
C GLU A 383 13.26 -21.50 9.20
N ILE A 384 12.09 -22.08 9.44
CA ILE A 384 10.79 -21.48 9.07
C ILE A 384 10.65 -20.12 9.76
N TRP A 385 10.95 -20.06 11.05
CA TRP A 385 10.96 -18.80 11.80
C TRP A 385 11.91 -17.78 11.18
N ASN A 386 13.13 -18.16 10.82
CA ASN A 386 14.09 -17.22 10.22
C ASN A 386 13.67 -16.73 8.82
N ARG A 387 12.89 -17.51 8.06
CA ARG A 387 12.35 -17.11 6.74
C ARG A 387 11.06 -16.31 6.82
N PHE A 388 10.27 -16.53 7.87
CA PHE A 388 8.98 -15.87 8.01
C PHE A 388 9.15 -14.33 8.14
N PRO A 389 8.49 -13.51 7.30
CA PRO A 389 8.65 -12.06 7.35
C PRO A 389 8.08 -11.48 8.64
N LYS A 390 8.90 -10.84 9.47
CA LYS A 390 8.53 -10.38 10.81
C LYS A 390 7.57 -9.20 10.78
N PHE A 391 7.65 -8.35 9.76
CA PHE A 391 6.69 -7.27 9.57
C PHE A 391 5.22 -7.76 9.51
N VAL A 392 4.99 -9.00 9.05
CA VAL A 392 3.66 -9.62 9.05
C VAL A 392 3.12 -9.84 10.46
N ILE A 393 3.98 -10.21 11.43
CA ILE A 393 3.56 -10.29 12.84
C ILE A 393 3.16 -8.91 13.35
N GLY A 394 3.95 -7.87 13.03
CA GLY A 394 3.61 -6.50 13.39
C GLY A 394 2.25 -6.08 12.84
N TYR A 395 1.98 -6.37 11.56
CA TYR A 395 0.68 -6.12 10.92
C TYR A 395 -0.47 -6.85 11.63
N PHE A 396 -0.35 -8.16 11.86
CA PHE A 396 -1.42 -8.92 12.51
C PHE A 396 -1.64 -8.47 13.95
N LEU A 397 -0.58 -8.13 14.67
CA LEU A 397 -0.68 -7.63 16.02
C LEU A 397 -1.46 -6.31 16.08
N THR A 398 -1.08 -5.32 15.26
CA THR A 398 -1.78 -4.02 15.25
C THR A 398 -3.23 -4.16 14.75
N PHE A 399 -3.46 -5.03 13.75
CA PHE A 399 -4.79 -5.38 13.26
C PHE A 399 -5.66 -6.01 14.33
N LEU A 400 -5.21 -7.08 14.98
CA LEU A 400 -5.99 -7.80 15.99
C LEU A 400 -6.26 -6.93 17.21
N VAL A 401 -5.27 -6.15 17.67
CA VAL A 401 -5.46 -5.22 18.79
C VAL A 401 -6.57 -4.22 18.45
N MET A 402 -6.49 -3.54 17.31
CA MET A 402 -7.52 -2.56 16.93
C MET A 402 -8.89 -3.18 16.62
N LEU A 403 -8.91 -4.37 16.03
CA LEU A 403 -10.13 -5.11 15.78
C LEU A 403 -10.81 -5.49 17.11
N LEU A 404 -10.09 -6.12 18.05
CA LEU A 404 -10.65 -6.53 19.34
C LEU A 404 -11.10 -5.33 20.18
N VAL A 405 -10.29 -4.26 20.19
CA VAL A 405 -10.63 -3.01 20.87
C VAL A 405 -11.89 -2.38 20.26
N GLY A 406 -11.98 -2.31 18.93
CA GLY A 406 -13.16 -1.78 18.25
C GLY A 406 -14.40 -2.65 18.42
N LEU A 407 -14.26 -3.98 18.39
CA LEU A 407 -15.36 -4.93 18.66
C LEU A 407 -15.91 -4.77 20.08
N GLY A 408 -15.04 -4.52 21.07
CA GLY A 408 -15.45 -4.25 22.45
C GLY A 408 -16.23 -2.94 22.63
N HIS A 409 -16.17 -2.03 21.65
CA HIS A 409 -16.75 -0.68 21.73
C HIS A 409 -17.65 -0.36 20.52
N LEU A 410 -18.23 -1.37 19.86
CA LEU A 410 -19.09 -1.22 18.67
C LEU A 410 -20.27 -0.24 18.87
N GLN A 411 -20.81 -0.18 20.10
CA GLN A 411 -21.94 0.69 20.44
C GLN A 411 -21.50 2.11 20.86
N ASP A 412 -20.21 2.31 21.15
CA ASP A 412 -19.65 3.59 21.57
C ASP A 412 -19.13 4.37 20.35
N GLN A 413 -20.01 5.21 19.80
CA GLN A 413 -19.70 6.02 18.63
C GLN A 413 -18.62 7.08 18.89
N GLU A 414 -18.50 7.58 20.12
CA GLU A 414 -17.48 8.55 20.50
C GLU A 414 -16.10 7.89 20.56
N PHE A 415 -16.02 6.70 21.16
CA PHE A 415 -14.83 5.87 21.13
C PHE A 415 -14.43 5.53 19.70
N MET A 416 -15.36 5.05 18.86
CA MET A 416 -15.06 4.69 17.47
C MET A 416 -14.56 5.88 16.65
N LYS A 417 -15.12 7.08 16.88
CA LYS A 417 -14.63 8.32 16.25
C LYS A 417 -13.20 8.65 16.71
N THR A 418 -12.91 8.51 18.00
CA THR A 418 -11.59 8.78 18.58
C THR A 418 -10.55 7.76 18.11
N ALA A 419 -10.91 6.47 18.06
CA ALA A 419 -10.08 5.40 17.54
C ALA A 419 -9.76 5.58 16.05
N LYS A 420 -10.74 5.98 15.23
CA LYS A 420 -10.50 6.34 13.83
C LYS A 420 -9.60 7.56 13.68
N ALA A 421 -9.79 8.58 14.53
CA ALA A 421 -8.94 9.76 14.54
C ALA A 421 -7.49 9.39 14.89
N ALA A 422 -7.29 8.58 15.94
CA ALA A 422 -6.00 8.04 16.36
C ALA A 422 -5.30 7.29 15.22
N MET A 423 -6.02 6.38 14.55
CA MET A 423 -5.46 5.67 13.40
C MET A 423 -5.20 6.58 12.21
N GLY A 424 -5.96 7.67 12.04
CA GLY A 424 -5.68 8.68 11.02
C GLY A 424 -4.34 9.41 11.20
N GLU A 425 -3.84 9.52 12.43
CA GLU A 425 -2.54 10.14 12.72
C GLU A 425 -1.39 9.25 12.28
N SER A 426 -1.46 7.97 12.63
CA SER A 426 -0.48 6.99 12.17
C SER A 426 -0.61 6.74 10.65
N ASP A 427 -1.82 6.83 10.08
CA ASP A 427 -2.05 6.70 8.64
C ASP A 427 -1.35 7.80 7.82
N SER A 428 -1.26 9.02 8.35
CA SER A 428 -0.48 10.10 7.73
C SER A 428 1.00 9.73 7.61
N LEU A 429 1.58 9.13 8.65
CA LEU A 429 2.97 8.62 8.62
C LEU A 429 3.10 7.43 7.66
N ARG A 430 2.10 6.53 7.61
CA ARG A 430 2.06 5.44 6.63
C ARG A 430 2.13 5.97 5.19
N GLY A 431 1.36 7.00 4.86
CA GLY A 431 1.41 7.65 3.55
C GLY A 431 2.80 8.21 3.20
N ILE A 432 3.48 8.79 4.18
CA ILE A 432 4.86 9.27 4.01
C ILE A 432 5.82 8.09 3.75
N PHE A 433 5.76 7.02 4.55
CA PHE A 433 6.58 5.83 4.32
C PHE A 433 6.32 5.18 2.96
N PHE A 434 5.08 5.16 2.47
CA PHE A 434 4.79 4.73 1.10
C PHE A 434 5.46 5.66 0.08
N THR A 435 5.34 6.97 0.23
CA THR A 435 6.00 7.92 -0.67
C THR A 435 7.51 7.71 -0.73
N LEU A 436 8.15 7.56 0.44
CA LEU A 436 9.58 7.25 0.55
C LEU A 436 9.92 5.91 -0.13
N THR A 437 9.07 4.91 0.04
CA THR A 437 9.20 3.60 -0.63
C THR A 437 9.20 3.78 -2.14
N PHE A 438 8.17 4.41 -2.71
CA PHE A 438 8.05 4.58 -4.16
C PHE A 438 9.21 5.39 -4.73
N PHE A 439 9.61 6.48 -4.06
CA PHE A 439 10.76 7.26 -4.45
C PHE A 439 12.05 6.42 -4.48
N THR A 440 12.31 5.67 -3.41
CA THR A 440 13.55 4.86 -3.29
C THR A 440 13.55 3.63 -4.19
N ILE A 441 12.39 3.04 -4.48
CA ILE A 441 12.24 2.04 -5.55
C ILE A 441 12.68 2.64 -6.88
N GLY A 442 12.19 3.85 -7.21
CA GLY A 442 12.58 4.54 -8.43
C GLY A 442 14.08 4.81 -8.49
N LEU A 443 14.65 5.28 -7.37
CA LEU A 443 16.06 5.62 -7.25
C LEU A 443 16.99 4.41 -7.47
N MET A 444 16.62 3.21 -6.99
CA MET A 444 17.40 1.98 -7.22
C MET A 444 17.09 1.28 -8.55
N SER A 445 15.97 1.61 -9.19
CA SER A 445 15.55 0.96 -10.43
C SER A 445 16.43 1.40 -11.59
N ASN A 446 17.28 0.50 -12.07
CA ASN A 446 18.16 0.74 -13.21
C ASN A 446 17.60 0.05 -14.46
N PHE A 447 16.96 0.79 -15.35
CA PHE A 447 16.31 0.24 -16.55
C PHE A 447 17.27 -0.50 -17.48
N ARG A 448 18.54 -0.10 -17.52
CA ARG A 448 19.55 -0.78 -18.33
C ARG A 448 19.88 -2.15 -17.76
N LYS A 449 20.16 -2.24 -16.46
CA LYS A 449 20.35 -3.54 -15.77
C LYS A 449 19.08 -4.40 -15.84
N LEU A 450 17.92 -3.79 -15.66
CA LEU A 450 16.62 -4.45 -15.77
C LEU A 450 16.41 -5.07 -17.16
N TRP A 451 16.78 -4.34 -18.22
CA TRP A 451 16.71 -4.85 -19.59
C TRP A 451 17.73 -5.97 -19.82
N GLU A 452 18.96 -5.82 -19.32
CA GLU A 452 20.02 -6.84 -19.36
C GLU A 452 19.62 -8.12 -18.60
N GLU A 453 18.83 -8.00 -17.52
CA GLU A 453 18.28 -9.11 -16.74
C GLU A 453 17.00 -9.73 -17.35
N GLY A 454 16.54 -9.23 -18.51
CA GLY A 454 15.44 -9.84 -19.26
C GLY A 454 14.04 -9.37 -18.85
N MET A 455 13.91 -8.13 -18.34
CA MET A 455 12.62 -7.49 -17.99
C MET A 455 11.55 -7.63 -19.08
N GLY A 456 11.92 -7.66 -20.37
CA GLY A 456 10.94 -7.85 -21.45
C GLY A 456 10.09 -9.11 -21.30
N ARG A 457 10.67 -10.23 -20.82
CA ARG A 457 9.91 -11.47 -20.55
C ARG A 457 9.04 -11.35 -19.29
N LEU A 458 9.51 -10.65 -18.27
CA LEU A 458 8.75 -10.39 -17.03
C LEU A 458 7.54 -9.49 -17.32
N ALA A 459 7.75 -8.42 -18.07
CA ALA A 459 6.70 -7.52 -18.53
C ALA A 459 5.67 -8.25 -19.42
N ALA A 460 6.12 -9.13 -20.31
CA ALA A 460 5.21 -9.93 -21.14
C ALA A 460 4.33 -10.88 -20.30
N VAL A 461 4.89 -11.57 -19.29
CA VAL A 461 4.08 -12.37 -18.35
C VAL A 461 3.10 -11.47 -17.62
N TYR A 462 3.56 -10.32 -17.14
CA TYR A 462 2.72 -9.38 -16.41
C TYR A 462 1.55 -8.91 -17.24
N VAL A 463 1.79 -8.42 -18.47
CA VAL A 463 0.75 -7.98 -19.40
C VAL A 463 -0.23 -9.10 -19.70
N LEU A 464 0.28 -10.28 -20.06
CA LEU A 464 -0.55 -11.43 -20.42
C LEU A 464 -1.43 -11.86 -19.24
N CYS A 465 -0.86 -11.97 -18.04
CA CYS A 465 -1.58 -12.44 -16.86
C CYS A 465 -2.54 -11.37 -16.32
N LEU A 466 -2.12 -10.11 -16.32
CA LEU A 466 -2.96 -9.02 -15.83
C LEU A 466 -4.13 -8.79 -16.78
N PHE A 467 -3.85 -8.41 -18.03
CA PHE A 467 -4.87 -8.02 -19.01
C PHE A 467 -5.58 -9.20 -19.65
N GLY A 468 -4.94 -10.36 -19.74
CA GLY A 468 -5.54 -11.55 -20.32
C GLY A 468 -6.33 -12.40 -19.31
N PHE A 469 -6.12 -12.24 -18.01
CA PHE A 469 -6.70 -13.13 -17.01
C PHE A 469 -7.20 -12.43 -15.76
N ILE A 470 -6.32 -11.79 -14.97
CA ILE A 470 -6.69 -11.25 -13.65
C ILE A 470 -7.78 -10.19 -13.73
N ILE A 471 -7.69 -9.27 -14.68
CA ILE A 471 -8.70 -8.22 -14.85
C ILE A 471 -10.08 -8.83 -15.08
N TRP A 472 -10.17 -9.89 -15.89
CA TRP A 472 -11.44 -10.52 -16.24
C TRP A 472 -11.97 -11.43 -15.14
N VAL A 473 -11.11 -12.24 -14.52
CA VAL A 473 -11.54 -13.09 -13.41
C VAL A 473 -11.88 -12.24 -12.19
N GLY A 474 -11.18 -11.13 -11.97
CA GLY A 474 -11.54 -10.14 -10.95
C GLY A 474 -12.92 -9.56 -11.20
N LEU A 475 -13.23 -9.19 -12.44
CA LEU A 475 -14.56 -8.73 -12.80
C LEU A 475 -15.62 -9.80 -12.56
N PHE A 476 -15.35 -11.04 -12.97
CA PHE A 476 -16.26 -12.17 -12.80
C PHE A 476 -16.54 -12.46 -11.32
N ILE A 477 -15.51 -12.50 -10.48
CA ILE A 477 -15.64 -12.68 -9.03
C ILE A 477 -16.43 -11.51 -8.43
N SER A 478 -16.08 -10.26 -8.77
CA SER A 478 -16.84 -9.09 -8.33
C SER A 478 -18.31 -9.19 -8.75
N TRP A 479 -18.61 -9.71 -9.93
CA TRP A 479 -19.97 -9.93 -10.39
C TRP A 479 -20.71 -10.96 -9.54
N ILE A 480 -20.12 -12.14 -9.31
CA ILE A 480 -20.73 -13.20 -8.47
C ILE A 480 -21.13 -12.65 -7.10
N PHE A 481 -20.25 -11.86 -6.49
CA PHE A 481 -20.39 -11.45 -5.10
C PHE A 481 -21.14 -10.12 -4.92
N PHE A 482 -21.09 -9.20 -5.88
CA PHE A 482 -21.63 -7.85 -5.70
C PHE A 482 -22.76 -7.50 -6.66
N HIS A 483 -23.09 -8.36 -7.62
CA HIS A 483 -24.18 -8.10 -8.55
C HIS A 483 -25.51 -7.93 -7.81
N GLY A 484 -26.28 -6.91 -8.22
CA GLY A 484 -27.57 -6.56 -7.62
C GLY A 484 -27.48 -5.87 -6.26
N VAL A 485 -26.28 -5.69 -5.69
CA VAL A 485 -26.07 -4.87 -4.49
C VAL A 485 -25.92 -3.42 -4.92
N MET A 486 -26.87 -2.57 -4.51
CA MET A 486 -26.85 -1.15 -4.83
C MET A 486 -26.45 -0.32 -3.59
N PRO A 487 -25.62 0.73 -3.76
CA PRO A 487 -25.40 1.73 -2.72
C PRO A 487 -26.72 2.38 -2.28
N PRO A 488 -26.81 2.95 -1.08
CA PRO A 488 -27.93 3.83 -0.75
C PRO A 488 -27.95 5.05 -1.69
N GLN A 489 -29.15 5.58 -1.94
CA GLN A 489 -29.32 6.84 -2.67
C GLN A 489 -29.21 8.01 -1.70
N ILE A 490 -28.51 9.06 -2.11
CA ILE A 490 -28.45 10.32 -1.37
C ILE A 490 -29.51 11.26 -1.97
N ALA A 491 -30.37 11.83 -1.12
CA ALA A 491 -31.30 12.87 -1.53
C ALA A 491 -30.51 14.09 -2.02
N GLY A 492 -30.83 14.55 -3.23
CA GLY A 492 -30.14 15.66 -3.91
C GLY A 492 -30.35 17.00 -3.25
#